data_AF-A0A3A8R6N9-F1
#
_entry.id   AF-A0A3A8R6N9-F1
#
_cell.length_a   1.000
_cell.length_b   1.000
_cell.length_c   1.000
_cell.angle_alpha   90.00
_cell.angle_beta   90.00
_cell.angle_gamma   90.00
#
_symmetry.space_group_name_H-M   'P 1'
#
loop_
_entity.id
_entity.type
_entity.pdbx_description
1 polymer ?
#
loop_
_entity_poly.entity_id
_entity_poly.type
_entity_poly.pdbx_seq_one_letter_code
_entity_poly.pdbx_strand_id
1 'polypeptide(L)'
;MPRMDPERVLSKETRTLFVTPLLVASLDDIETQLRRLERNFQGNVSPELFFALLTDFPDASQKEIPEEAAMLLRLEDGIRLLNARHCPQEAPRFFLLHRERRWNPVARCWMGWERKRGKLEELNRLVLGADDTSYVGPVPGVIRTVRYVITLDADTHLLPGSAARLVAVLHHPLNQARFDGDSQRVSWIGRRIPRRTRRSAPSRP
;
A
#
# COMPACT_ATOMS: atom_id res chain seq x y z
N MET A 1 10.12 15.10 22.83
CA MET A 1 9.65 13.74 23.15
C MET A 1 10.83 12.80 22.96
N PRO A 2 11.14 11.90 23.90
CA PRO A 2 12.23 10.95 23.69
C PRO A 2 11.88 10.07 22.48
N ARG A 3 12.77 10.03 21.49
CA ARG A 3 12.59 9.20 20.29
C ARG A 3 12.73 7.73 20.70
N MET A 4 11.81 6.88 20.28
CA MET A 4 12.09 5.44 20.25
C MET A 4 13.26 5.19 19.30
N ASP A 5 14.13 4.28 19.69
CA ASP A 5 15.25 3.82 18.87
C ASP A 5 14.69 3.14 17.60
N PRO A 6 14.92 3.70 16.39
CA PRO A 6 14.39 3.15 15.15
C PRO A 6 14.87 1.73 14.86
N GLU A 7 16.05 1.34 15.33
CA GLU A 7 16.57 -0.02 15.07
C GLU A 7 15.88 -1.06 15.95
N ARG A 8 15.47 -0.68 17.16
CA ARG A 8 14.75 -1.56 18.08
C ARG A 8 13.27 -1.70 17.76
N VAL A 9 12.69 -0.80 16.97
CA VAL A 9 11.26 -0.87 16.65
C VAL A 9 10.96 -2.00 15.67
N LEU A 10 11.89 -2.36 14.78
CA LEU A 10 11.64 -3.34 13.74
C LEU A 10 11.69 -4.77 14.31
N SER A 11 10.51 -5.33 14.56
CA SER A 11 10.33 -6.69 15.05
C SER A 11 9.11 -7.35 14.39
N LYS A 12 8.88 -8.64 14.69
CA LYS A 12 7.70 -9.37 14.21
C LYS A 12 6.38 -8.69 14.59
N GLU A 13 6.34 -7.94 15.70
CA GLU A 13 5.14 -7.23 16.16
C GLU A 13 4.85 -5.96 15.35
N THR A 14 5.84 -5.45 14.61
CA THR A 14 5.75 -4.22 13.83
C THR A 14 5.93 -4.48 12.34
N ARG A 15 5.66 -5.70 11.88
CA ARG A 15 5.70 -6.05 10.46
C ARG A 15 4.96 -5.01 9.65
N THR A 16 5.65 -4.44 8.68
CA THR A 16 5.15 -3.28 7.95
C THR A 16 5.19 -3.54 6.46
N LEU A 17 4.07 -3.32 5.79
CA LEU A 17 3.93 -3.37 4.35
C LEU A 17 3.93 -1.94 3.80
N PHE A 18 4.97 -1.59 3.05
CA PHE A 18 5.00 -0.41 2.22
C PHE A 18 4.31 -0.70 0.90
N VAL A 19 3.29 0.07 0.56
CA VAL A 19 2.49 -0.15 -0.65
C VAL A 19 2.52 1.04 -1.57
N THR A 20 2.71 0.80 -2.86
CA THR A 20 2.64 1.83 -3.89
C THR A 20 1.48 1.53 -4.84
N PRO A 21 0.35 2.27 -4.73
CA PRO A 21 -0.73 2.19 -5.69
C PRO A 21 -0.28 2.72 -7.06
N LEU A 22 -0.52 1.94 -8.10
CA LEU A 22 -0.12 2.24 -9.48
C LEU A 22 -1.24 1.90 -10.45
N LEU A 23 -1.47 2.79 -11.42
CA LEU A 23 -2.25 2.50 -12.63
C LEU A 23 -1.25 2.14 -13.73
N VAL A 24 -1.37 0.95 -14.30
CA VAL A 24 -0.38 0.43 -15.26
C VAL A 24 -0.76 0.84 -16.67
N ALA A 25 -0.12 1.88 -17.19
CA ALA A 25 -0.44 2.44 -18.51
C ALA A 25 0.59 2.08 -19.60
N SER A 26 1.82 1.72 -19.23
CA SER A 26 2.89 1.43 -20.18
C SER A 26 3.98 0.53 -19.58
N LEU A 27 4.81 -0.07 -20.45
CA LEU A 27 6.01 -0.82 -20.03
C LEU A 27 7.06 0.10 -19.38
N ASP A 28 7.23 1.32 -19.87
CA ASP A 28 8.20 2.28 -19.30
C ASP A 28 7.82 2.69 -17.87
N ASP A 29 6.52 2.81 -17.59
CA ASP A 29 6.02 3.03 -16.23
C ASP A 29 6.36 1.85 -15.34
N ILE A 30 6.17 0.62 -15.82
CA ILE A 30 6.52 -0.60 -15.07
C ILE A 30 8.00 -0.60 -14.70
N GLU A 31 8.88 -0.37 -15.68
CA GLU A 31 10.32 -0.34 -15.45
C GLU A 31 10.73 0.73 -14.43
N THR A 32 10.12 1.90 -14.54
CA THR A 32 10.36 3.00 -13.61
C THR A 32 9.92 2.64 -12.21
N GLN A 33 8.74 2.03 -12.05
CA GLN A 33 8.20 1.68 -10.75
C GLN A 33 8.96 0.53 -10.09
N LEU A 34 9.41 -0.47 -10.85
CA LEU A 34 10.27 -1.55 -10.32
C LEU A 34 11.60 -0.99 -9.79
N ARG A 35 12.27 -0.10 -10.54
CA ARG A 35 13.49 0.57 -10.06
C ARG A 35 13.23 1.41 -8.80
N ARG A 36 12.08 2.09 -8.73
CA ARG A 36 11.70 2.89 -7.55
C ARG A 36 11.46 2.00 -6.33
N LEU A 37 10.76 0.88 -6.51
CA LEU A 37 10.51 -0.12 -5.49
C LEU A 37 11.83 -0.66 -4.93
N GLU A 38 12.76 -1.03 -5.82
CA GLU A 38 14.10 -1.51 -5.46
C GLU A 38 14.89 -0.48 -4.63
N ARG A 39 14.92 0.78 -5.08
CA ARG A 39 15.63 1.83 -4.33
C ARG A 39 15.04 2.06 -2.93
N ASN A 40 13.71 2.03 -2.81
CA ASN A 40 13.03 2.20 -1.52
C ASN A 40 13.39 1.07 -0.54
N PHE A 41 13.57 -0.16 -1.06
CA PHE A 41 14.06 -1.30 -0.29
C PHE A 41 15.53 -1.15 0.12
N GLN A 42 16.43 -0.80 -0.80
CA GLN A 42 17.89 -0.77 -0.54
C GLN A 42 18.28 0.16 0.61
N GLY A 43 17.59 1.29 0.77
CA GLY A 43 17.83 2.19 1.90
C GLY A 43 17.22 1.74 3.23
N ASN A 44 16.40 0.68 3.24
CA ASN A 44 15.53 0.29 4.35
C ASN A 44 15.41 -1.24 4.47
N VAL A 45 16.55 -1.93 4.46
CA VAL A 45 16.59 -3.40 4.51
C VAL A 45 16.27 -3.90 5.92
N SER A 46 15.27 -4.77 6.04
CA SER A 46 14.92 -5.46 7.28
C SER A 46 14.01 -6.66 6.98
N PRO A 47 14.11 -7.77 7.73
CA PRO A 47 13.26 -8.94 7.52
C PRO A 47 11.77 -8.69 7.82
N GLU A 48 11.44 -7.60 8.52
CA GLU A 48 10.08 -7.27 8.93
C GLU A 48 9.47 -6.14 8.07
N LEU A 49 10.20 -5.69 7.04
CA LEU A 49 9.74 -4.71 6.06
C LEU A 49 9.46 -5.38 4.72
N PHE A 50 8.27 -5.12 4.21
CA PHE A 50 7.76 -5.68 2.96
C PHE A 50 7.35 -4.56 2.02
N PHE A 51 7.44 -4.80 0.72
CA PHE A 51 7.15 -3.82 -0.31
C PHE A 51 6.19 -4.42 -1.34
N ALA A 52 5.11 -3.74 -1.67
CA ALA A 52 4.14 -4.21 -2.66
C ALA A 52 3.71 -3.13 -3.65
N LEU A 53 3.52 -3.53 -4.90
CA LEU A 53 2.79 -2.74 -5.89
C LEU A 53 1.31 -3.15 -5.84
N LEU A 54 0.42 -2.18 -5.71
CA LEU A 54 -1.03 -2.39 -5.84
C LEU A 54 -1.44 -1.87 -7.21
N THR A 55 -1.71 -2.76 -8.15
CA THR A 55 -1.90 -2.39 -9.56
C THR A 55 -3.33 -2.64 -10.02
N ASP A 56 -3.77 -1.83 -10.97
CA ASP A 56 -4.87 -2.12 -11.89
C ASP A 56 -4.51 -1.51 -13.26
N PHE A 57 -5.31 -1.86 -14.27
CA PHE A 57 -5.20 -1.25 -15.58
C PHE A 57 -6.20 -0.08 -15.75
N PRO A 58 -5.95 0.86 -16.70
CA PRO A 58 -6.87 1.93 -17.06
C PRO A 58 -8.29 1.45 -17.38
N ASP A 59 -9.25 2.35 -17.31
CA ASP A 59 -10.64 2.06 -17.66
C ASP A 59 -10.73 1.60 -19.13
N ALA A 60 -11.55 0.59 -19.41
CA ALA A 60 -11.61 -0.06 -20.72
C ALA A 60 -13.04 -0.44 -21.14
N SER A 61 -13.25 -0.63 -22.45
CA SER A 61 -14.52 -1.15 -22.99
C SER A 61 -14.67 -2.65 -22.80
N GLN A 62 -13.57 -3.37 -22.57
CA GLN A 62 -13.53 -4.82 -22.33
C GLN A 62 -12.88 -5.11 -20.98
N LYS A 63 -13.22 -6.25 -20.37
CA LYS A 63 -12.66 -6.65 -19.07
C LYS A 63 -11.15 -6.88 -19.18
N GLU A 64 -10.77 -7.62 -20.21
CA GLU A 64 -9.40 -8.01 -20.52
C GLU A 64 -9.02 -7.41 -21.88
N ILE A 65 -7.82 -6.82 -21.94
CA ILE A 65 -7.22 -6.32 -23.18
C ILE A 65 -5.98 -7.18 -23.43
N PRO A 66 -5.88 -7.86 -24.60
CA PRO A 66 -4.77 -8.78 -24.88
C PRO A 66 -3.37 -8.19 -24.67
N GLU A 67 -3.18 -6.91 -25.03
CA GLU A 67 -1.90 -6.20 -24.91
C GLU A 67 -1.47 -6.00 -23.44
N GLU A 68 -2.42 -6.01 -22.50
CA GLU A 68 -2.16 -5.81 -21.08
C GLU A 68 -1.63 -7.08 -20.39
N ALA A 69 -1.88 -8.25 -20.97
CA ALA A 69 -1.34 -9.51 -20.47
C ALA A 69 0.20 -9.47 -20.43
N ALA A 70 0.83 -8.91 -21.47
CA ALA A 70 2.28 -8.74 -21.52
C ALA A 70 2.79 -7.78 -20.42
N MET A 71 2.03 -6.73 -20.11
CA MET A 71 2.37 -5.79 -19.03
C MET A 71 2.25 -6.43 -17.65
N LEU A 72 1.22 -7.25 -17.41
CA LEU A 72 1.07 -7.98 -16.15
C LEU A 72 2.21 -8.99 -15.97
N LEU A 73 2.50 -9.78 -16.99
CA LEU A 73 3.63 -10.73 -16.98
C LEU A 73 4.96 -10.02 -16.72
N ARG A 74 5.17 -8.82 -17.29
CA ARG A 74 6.38 -8.03 -17.04
C ARG A 74 6.48 -7.60 -15.58
N LEU A 75 5.38 -7.17 -14.95
CA LEU A 75 5.35 -6.83 -13.52
C LEU A 75 5.69 -8.03 -12.64
N GLU A 76 5.05 -9.17 -12.92
CA GLU A 76 5.29 -10.42 -12.20
C GLU A 76 6.76 -10.85 -12.29
N ASP A 77 7.33 -10.83 -13.49
CA ASP A 77 8.74 -11.15 -13.70
C ASP A 77 9.67 -10.16 -12.98
N GLY A 78 9.32 -8.86 -12.99
CA GLY A 78 10.06 -7.84 -12.25
C GLY A 78 10.11 -8.11 -10.75
N ILE A 79 8.97 -8.42 -10.13
CA ILE A 79 8.89 -8.77 -8.72
C ILE A 79 9.66 -10.06 -8.41
N ARG A 80 9.57 -11.06 -9.28
CA ARG A 80 10.33 -12.31 -9.17
C ARG A 80 11.84 -12.05 -9.19
N LEU A 81 12.32 -11.24 -10.14
CA LEU A 81 13.74 -10.88 -10.26
C LEU A 81 14.24 -10.07 -9.06
N LEU A 82 13.44 -9.15 -8.51
CA LEU A 82 13.79 -8.40 -7.30
C LEU A 82 13.95 -9.32 -6.10
N ASN A 83 13.01 -10.25 -5.89
CA ASN A 83 13.12 -11.24 -4.81
C ASN A 83 14.32 -12.16 -5.00
N ALA A 84 14.61 -12.62 -6.23
CA ALA A 84 15.78 -13.45 -6.50
C ALA A 84 17.11 -12.71 -6.22
N ARG A 85 17.17 -11.41 -6.52
CA ARG A 85 18.35 -10.58 -6.31
C ARG A 85 18.61 -10.25 -4.84
N HIS A 86 17.56 -9.86 -4.12
CA HIS A 86 17.69 -9.28 -2.77
C HIS A 86 17.34 -10.26 -1.65
N CYS A 87 16.68 -11.37 -1.97
CA CYS A 87 16.21 -12.36 -1.00
C CYS A 87 16.48 -13.81 -1.46
N PRO A 88 17.67 -14.14 -2.00
CA PRO A 88 17.91 -15.45 -2.63
C PRO A 88 17.77 -16.65 -1.68
N GLN A 89 17.94 -16.44 -0.38
CA GLN A 89 17.87 -17.46 0.66
C GLN A 89 16.87 -17.09 1.78
N GLU A 90 16.05 -16.06 1.53
CA GLU A 90 15.10 -15.54 2.50
C GLU A 90 13.67 -15.61 1.96
N ALA A 91 12.69 -15.40 2.84
CA ALA A 91 11.32 -15.20 2.40
C ALA A 91 11.22 -13.96 1.49
N PRO A 92 10.36 -13.98 0.45
CA PRO A 92 10.15 -12.84 -0.43
C PRO A 92 9.81 -11.55 0.33
N ARG A 93 10.31 -10.42 -0.17
CA ARG A 93 10.07 -9.08 0.38
C ARG A 93 9.30 -8.17 -0.57
N PHE A 94 9.28 -8.51 -1.86
CA PHE A 94 8.58 -7.77 -2.91
C PHE A 94 7.33 -8.53 -3.35
N PHE A 95 6.21 -7.83 -3.48
CA PHE A 95 4.94 -8.43 -3.87
C PHE A 95 4.23 -7.62 -4.96
N LEU A 96 3.45 -8.32 -5.77
CA LEU A 96 2.48 -7.73 -6.68
C LEU A 96 1.09 -8.11 -6.20
N LEU A 97 0.20 -7.14 -6.11
CA LEU A 97 -1.22 -7.36 -5.96
C LEU A 97 -1.92 -6.63 -7.10
N HIS A 98 -2.34 -7.38 -8.12
CA HIS A 98 -3.04 -6.84 -9.28
C HIS A 98 -4.54 -7.04 -9.14
N ARG A 99 -5.33 -6.00 -9.43
CA ARG A 99 -6.79 -6.05 -9.40
C ARG A 99 -7.36 -6.24 -10.81
N GLU A 100 -8.28 -7.18 -10.95
CA GLU A 100 -9.12 -7.26 -12.15
C GLU A 100 -10.08 -6.06 -12.26
N ARG A 101 -10.45 -5.72 -13.49
CA ARG A 101 -11.54 -4.77 -13.73
C ARG A 101 -12.89 -5.39 -13.41
N ARG A 102 -13.80 -4.57 -12.91
CA ARG A 102 -15.21 -4.91 -12.74
C ARG A 102 -16.08 -3.99 -13.61
N TRP A 103 -17.18 -4.52 -14.12
CA TRP A 103 -18.13 -3.74 -14.90
C TRP A 103 -18.79 -2.67 -14.03
N ASN A 104 -18.75 -1.42 -14.48
CA ASN A 104 -19.46 -0.31 -13.87
C ASN A 104 -20.67 0.06 -14.76
N PRO A 105 -21.92 -0.15 -14.30
CA PRO A 105 -23.10 0.13 -15.12
C PRO A 105 -23.37 1.63 -15.31
N VAL A 106 -22.87 2.48 -14.40
CA VAL A 106 -23.04 3.94 -14.46
C VAL A 106 -22.06 4.54 -15.47
N ALA A 107 -20.79 4.17 -15.37
CA ALA A 107 -19.74 4.63 -16.30
C ALA A 107 -19.74 3.87 -17.64
N ARG A 108 -20.45 2.74 -17.71
CA ARG A 108 -20.52 1.83 -18.86
C ARG A 108 -19.13 1.39 -19.35
N CYS A 109 -18.25 1.09 -18.42
CA CYS A 109 -16.90 0.61 -18.70
C CYS A 109 -16.46 -0.42 -17.66
N TRP A 110 -15.40 -1.14 -18.00
CA TRP A 110 -14.65 -1.98 -17.08
C TRP A 110 -13.60 -1.12 -16.39
N MET A 111 -13.58 -1.12 -15.06
CA MET A 111 -12.64 -0.30 -14.30
C MET A 111 -12.29 -0.90 -12.93
N GLY A 112 -11.15 -0.46 -12.38
CA GLY A 112 -10.87 -0.61 -10.96
C GLY A 112 -11.71 0.38 -10.16
N TRP A 113 -12.62 -0.12 -9.29
CA TRP A 113 -13.42 0.78 -8.46
C TRP A 113 -12.53 1.68 -7.59
N GLU A 114 -12.88 2.97 -7.57
CA GLU A 114 -12.30 4.02 -6.73
C GLU A 114 -10.77 4.13 -6.72
N ARG A 115 -10.12 3.78 -7.83
CA ARG A 115 -8.68 4.01 -8.10
C ARG A 115 -7.80 3.69 -6.88
N LYS A 116 -7.15 4.70 -6.28
CA LYS A 116 -6.26 4.57 -5.11
C LYS A 116 -7.01 4.09 -3.87
N ARG A 117 -8.23 4.61 -3.62
CA ARG A 117 -9.03 4.25 -2.43
C ARG A 117 -9.44 2.79 -2.48
N GLY A 118 -10.02 2.35 -3.60
CA GLY A 118 -10.47 0.97 -3.73
C GLY A 118 -9.35 -0.06 -3.58
N LYS A 119 -8.14 0.22 -4.10
CA LYS A 119 -6.96 -0.65 -3.88
C LYS A 119 -6.67 -0.81 -2.39
N LEU A 120 -6.59 0.31 -1.66
CA LEU A 120 -6.26 0.28 -0.24
C LEU A 120 -7.36 -0.36 0.62
N GLU A 121 -8.63 -0.15 0.26
CA GLU A 121 -9.77 -0.77 0.95
C GLU A 121 -9.78 -2.29 0.76
N GLU A 122 -9.55 -2.79 -0.46
CA GLU A 122 -9.43 -4.23 -0.67
C GLU A 122 -8.19 -4.83 -0.01
N LEU A 123 -7.05 -4.11 -0.01
CA LEU A 123 -5.87 -4.56 0.72
C LEU A 123 -6.15 -4.67 2.21
N ASN A 124 -6.84 -3.69 2.80
CA ASN A 124 -7.22 -3.75 4.21
C ASN A 124 -8.11 -4.97 4.50
N ARG A 125 -9.05 -5.29 3.60
CA ARG A 125 -9.84 -6.53 3.69
C ARG A 125 -8.96 -7.79 3.62
N LEU A 126 -7.99 -7.84 2.71
CA LEU A 126 -7.03 -8.95 2.62
C LEU A 126 -6.21 -9.10 3.91
N VAL A 127 -5.71 -8.00 4.48
CA VAL A 127 -4.99 -8.04 5.76
C VAL A 127 -5.86 -8.62 6.87
N LEU A 128 -7.17 -8.31 6.86
CA LEU A 128 -8.15 -8.78 7.85
C LEU A 128 -8.70 -10.20 7.61
N GLY A 129 -8.21 -10.94 6.61
CA GLY A 129 -8.63 -12.32 6.39
C GLY A 129 -9.61 -12.54 5.25
N ALA A 130 -10.05 -11.50 4.54
CA ALA A 130 -10.94 -11.67 3.40
C ALA A 130 -10.25 -12.42 2.25
N ASP A 131 -11.03 -13.16 1.47
CA ASP A 131 -10.62 -13.86 0.24
C ASP A 131 -11.42 -13.37 -0.99
N ASP A 132 -12.49 -12.62 -0.78
CA ASP A 132 -13.44 -12.16 -1.80
C ASP A 132 -13.12 -10.75 -2.33
N THR A 133 -11.84 -10.52 -2.65
CA THR A 133 -11.38 -9.25 -3.24
C THR A 133 -11.26 -9.35 -4.75
N SER A 134 -11.02 -8.23 -5.43
CA SER A 134 -10.73 -8.20 -6.87
C SER A 134 -9.24 -8.39 -7.15
N TYR A 135 -8.40 -8.61 -6.14
CA TYR A 135 -7.02 -9.01 -6.36
C TYR A 135 -6.96 -10.42 -6.93
N VAL A 136 -6.28 -10.56 -8.06
CA VAL A 136 -6.12 -11.83 -8.76
C VAL A 136 -4.80 -12.49 -8.41
N GLY A 137 -4.76 -13.82 -8.48
CA GLY A 137 -3.59 -14.62 -8.18
C GLY A 137 -3.41 -14.90 -6.68
N PRO A 138 -2.32 -15.59 -6.31
CA PRO A 138 -2.07 -15.98 -4.92
C PRO A 138 -1.72 -14.77 -4.05
N VAL A 139 -2.42 -14.61 -2.93
CA VAL A 139 -2.10 -13.60 -1.92
C VAL A 139 -0.97 -14.12 -1.02
N PRO A 140 0.19 -13.43 -0.93
CA PRO A 140 1.27 -13.84 -0.06
C PRO A 140 0.82 -13.91 1.41
N GLY A 141 1.02 -15.06 2.07
CA GLY A 141 0.55 -15.27 3.44
C GLY A 141 1.07 -14.24 4.45
N VAL A 142 2.23 -13.64 4.18
CA VAL A 142 2.80 -12.58 5.03
C VAL A 142 1.91 -11.34 5.13
N ILE A 143 1.08 -11.06 4.12
CA ILE A 143 0.17 -9.91 4.10
C ILE A 143 -0.81 -9.96 5.28
N ARG A 144 -1.25 -11.15 5.68
CA ARG A 144 -2.15 -11.32 6.84
C ARG A 144 -1.44 -11.19 8.19
N THR A 145 -0.12 -11.06 8.19
CA THR A 145 0.70 -10.93 9.41
C THR A 145 1.18 -9.51 9.66
N VAL A 146 0.91 -8.58 8.75
CA VAL A 146 1.42 -7.20 8.86
C VAL A 146 0.61 -6.43 9.89
N ARG A 147 1.32 -5.65 10.72
CA ARG A 147 0.71 -4.75 11.70
C ARG A 147 0.41 -3.39 11.10
N TYR A 148 1.28 -2.91 10.22
CA TYR A 148 1.17 -1.58 9.62
C TYR A 148 1.19 -1.67 8.09
N VAL A 149 0.37 -0.83 7.47
CA VAL A 149 0.42 -0.56 6.03
C VAL A 149 0.76 0.91 5.86
N ILE A 150 1.85 1.21 5.15
CA ILE A 150 2.27 2.57 4.82
C ILE A 150 2.15 2.75 3.31
N THR A 151 1.27 3.66 2.89
CA THR A 151 1.12 3.97 1.47
C THR A 151 2.18 4.99 1.04
N LEU A 152 2.89 4.68 -0.04
CA LEU A 152 3.79 5.57 -0.74
C LEU A 152 3.11 6.06 -2.02
N ASP A 153 3.33 7.31 -2.40
CA ASP A 153 3.00 7.76 -3.75
C ASP A 153 4.00 7.17 -4.76
N ALA A 154 3.61 7.06 -6.02
CA ALA A 154 4.40 6.42 -7.07
C ALA A 154 5.75 7.11 -7.35
N ASP A 155 5.92 8.36 -6.91
CA ASP A 155 7.14 9.17 -6.99
C ASP A 155 7.86 9.32 -5.65
N THR A 156 7.33 8.74 -4.57
CA THR A 156 7.96 8.82 -3.24
C THR A 156 9.26 8.03 -3.21
N HIS A 157 10.31 8.65 -2.67
CA HIS A 157 11.60 8.02 -2.40
C HIS A 157 11.86 8.01 -0.91
N LEU A 158 11.96 6.81 -0.33
CA LEU A 158 12.35 6.66 1.06
C LEU A 158 13.84 6.98 1.20
N LEU A 159 14.15 7.91 2.10
CA LEU A 159 15.53 8.13 2.53
C LEU A 159 16.04 6.90 3.30
N PRO A 160 17.35 6.64 3.31
CA PRO A 160 17.91 5.56 4.11
C PRO A 160 17.49 5.66 5.59
N GLY A 161 17.04 4.53 6.15
CA GLY A 161 16.55 4.42 7.54
C GLY A 161 15.22 5.13 7.83
N SER A 162 14.57 5.75 6.85
CA SER A 162 13.29 6.46 7.06
C SER A 162 12.12 5.51 7.33
N ALA A 163 12.14 4.29 6.80
CA ALA A 163 11.10 3.29 7.07
C ALA A 163 11.01 2.97 8.56
N ALA A 164 12.16 2.67 9.19
CA ALA A 164 12.25 2.41 10.63
C ALA A 164 11.71 3.58 11.46
N ARG A 165 12.01 4.82 11.04
CA ARG A 165 11.49 6.03 11.70
C ARG A 165 9.97 6.17 11.57
N LEU A 166 9.40 5.86 10.41
CA LEU A 166 7.95 5.86 10.22
C LEU A 166 7.28 4.81 11.11
N VAL A 167 7.85 3.60 11.17
CA VAL A 167 7.36 2.53 12.05
C VAL A 167 7.48 2.94 13.51
N ALA A 168 8.59 3.58 13.93
CA ALA A 168 8.75 4.12 15.28
C ALA A 168 7.68 5.15 15.65
N VAL A 169 7.29 6.00 14.70
CA VAL A 169 6.20 6.95 14.92
C VAL A 169 4.87 6.22 15.07
N LEU A 170 4.53 5.28 14.18
CA LEU A 170 3.26 4.54 14.24
C LEU A 170 3.14 3.64 15.48
N HIS A 171 4.25 3.05 15.91
CA HIS A 171 4.30 2.15 17.05
C HIS A 171 4.39 2.86 18.40
N HIS A 172 4.61 4.18 18.40
CA HIS A 172 4.77 4.94 19.64
C HIS A 172 3.52 4.82 20.54
N PRO A 173 3.65 4.60 21.86
CA PRO A 173 2.51 4.46 22.77
C PRO A 173 1.51 5.62 22.74
N LEU A 174 2.00 6.84 22.47
CA LEU A 174 1.17 8.05 22.33
C LEU A 174 0.48 8.19 20.95
N ASN A 175 0.81 7.34 19.99
CA ASN A 175 0.18 7.31 18.67
C ASN A 175 -0.74 6.10 18.52
N GLN A 176 -1.21 5.52 19.62
CA GLN A 176 -2.19 4.44 19.56
C GLN A 176 -3.57 4.96 19.23
N ALA A 177 -4.06 4.55 18.06
CA ALA A 177 -5.45 4.69 17.65
C ALA A 177 -6.33 3.81 18.54
N ARG A 178 -7.41 4.40 19.07
CA ARG A 178 -8.50 3.69 19.73
C ARG A 178 -9.74 3.83 18.87
N PHE A 179 -10.26 2.69 18.42
CA PHE A 179 -11.53 2.62 17.72
C PHE A 179 -12.66 2.48 18.74
N ASP A 180 -13.62 3.39 18.66
CA ASP A 180 -14.88 3.31 19.37
C ASP A 180 -15.94 2.72 18.42
N GLY A 181 -16.37 1.49 18.71
CA GLY A 181 -17.30 0.73 17.88
C GLY A 181 -18.70 1.33 17.84
N ASP A 182 -19.14 2.00 18.91
CA ASP A 182 -20.48 2.57 19.00
C ASP A 182 -20.58 3.85 18.16
N SER A 183 -19.54 4.69 18.21
CA SER A 183 -19.52 5.95 17.45
C SER A 183 -18.83 5.85 16.09
N GLN A 184 -18.29 4.67 15.72
CA GLN A 184 -17.51 4.43 14.50
C GLN A 184 -16.38 5.45 14.32
N ARG A 185 -15.72 5.81 15.42
CA ARG A 185 -14.69 6.86 15.44
C ARG A 185 -13.35 6.34 15.91
N VAL A 186 -12.30 6.85 15.27
CA VAL A 186 -10.92 6.67 15.71
C VAL A 186 -10.48 7.89 16.52
N SER A 187 -10.00 7.65 17.74
CA SER A 187 -9.38 8.63 18.63
C SER A 187 -7.92 8.28 18.91
N TRP A 188 -7.10 9.23 19.36
CA TRP A 188 -5.67 9.01 19.61
C TRP A 188 -5.31 9.43 21.03
N ILE A 189 -4.47 8.63 21.70
CA ILE A 189 -3.98 8.92 23.06
C ILE A 189 -2.90 10.01 23.00
N GLY A 190 -3.27 11.28 22.79
CA GLY A 190 -2.30 12.37 22.92
C GLY A 190 -2.64 13.71 22.28
N ARG A 191 -3.59 13.80 21.34
CA ARG A 191 -4.05 15.09 20.80
C ARG A 191 -5.51 14.99 20.38
N ARG A 192 -6.38 15.79 21.00
CA ARG A 192 -7.63 16.23 20.33
C ARG A 192 -7.17 17.03 19.11
N ILE A 193 -7.36 16.50 17.90
CA ILE A 193 -7.24 17.33 16.69
C ILE A 193 -8.35 18.37 16.81
N PRO A 194 -8.05 19.69 16.94
CA PRO A 194 -9.10 20.68 16.99
C PRO A 194 -9.85 20.65 15.66
N ARG A 195 -11.18 20.43 15.74
CA ARG A 195 -12.06 20.60 14.59
C ARG A 195 -11.86 22.02 14.06
N ARG A 196 -11.40 22.18 12.82
CA ARG A 196 -11.70 23.39 12.04
C ARG A 196 -13.21 23.36 11.77
N THR A 197 -14.01 23.89 12.69
CA THR A 197 -15.37 24.30 12.37
C THR A 197 -15.25 25.34 11.26
N ARG A 198 -15.82 25.05 10.08
CA ARG A 198 -16.06 26.08 9.06
C ARG A 198 -16.83 27.20 9.75
N ARG A 199 -16.20 28.36 9.94
CA ARG A 199 -16.94 29.59 10.22
C ARG A 199 -17.73 29.89 8.95
N SER A 200 -19.05 29.86 9.03
CA SER A 200 -19.93 30.48 8.05
C SER A 200 -19.54 31.95 7.91
N ALA A 201 -19.25 32.39 6.69
CA ALA A 201 -19.04 33.79 6.40
C ALA A 201 -20.36 34.55 6.63
N PRO A 202 -20.35 35.76 7.22
CA PRO A 202 -21.55 36.58 7.29
C PRO A 202 -21.91 37.06 5.88
N SER A 203 -23.16 36.84 5.49
CA SER A 203 -23.81 37.47 4.35
C SER A 203 -23.71 38.99 4.51
N ARG A 204 -23.06 39.67 3.57
CA ARG A 204 -23.12 41.13 3.48
C ARG A 204 -24.39 41.55 2.73
N PRO A 205 -25.00 42.68 3.14
CA PRO A 205 -26.24 43.22 2.57
C PRO A 205 -26.06 43.73 1.14
#